data_AF-H8Z5W8-F1
#
_entry.id   AF-H8Z5W8-F1
#
_cell.length_a   1.000
_cell.length_b   1.000
_cell.length_c   1.000
_cell.angle_alpha   90.00
_cell.angle_beta   90.00
_cell.angle_gamma   90.00
#
_symmetry.space_group_name_H-M   'P 1'
#
loop_
_entity.id
_entity.type
_entity.pdbx_description
1 polymer ?
#
loop_
_entity_poly.entity_id
_entity_poly.type
_entity_poly.pdbx_seq_one_letter_code
_entity_poly.pdbx_strand_id
1 'polypeptide(L)'
;MLDPKQLDELARRLSAAMPKGMQVLQEDLQRSMRATLEAGLNRLDLVTREEFDIQAAVLARSRAKLEALEARIAELEQSARAGKV
;
A
#
# COMPACT_ATOMS: atom_id res chain seq x y z
N MET A 1 30.39 -19.07 -23.64
CA MET A 1 29.22 -18.21 -23.32
C MET A 1 28.00 -19.04 -23.64
N LEU A 2 27.05 -19.18 -22.71
CA LEU A 2 25.81 -19.90 -22.99
C LEU A 2 24.97 -19.02 -23.92
N ASP A 3 24.71 -19.50 -25.13
CA ASP A 3 23.92 -18.75 -26.11
C ASP A 3 22.45 -18.71 -25.70
N PRO A 4 21.82 -17.52 -25.59
CA PRO A 4 20.41 -17.38 -25.23
C PRO A 4 19.48 -18.21 -26.12
N LYS A 5 19.85 -18.36 -27.39
CA LYS A 5 19.10 -19.15 -28.38
C LYS A 5 19.07 -20.65 -28.08
N GLN A 6 20.13 -21.18 -27.45
CA GLN A 6 20.18 -22.59 -27.06
C GLN A 6 19.32 -22.85 -25.82
N LEU A 7 19.27 -21.89 -24.90
CA LEU A 7 18.38 -21.94 -23.72
C LEU A 7 16.90 -21.86 -24.12
N ASP A 8 16.56 -21.00 -25.07
CA ASP A 8 15.19 -20.88 -25.59
C ASP A 8 14.72 -22.16 -26.28
N GLU A 9 15.56 -22.78 -27.11
CA GLU A 9 15.21 -24.04 -27.79
C GLU A 9 15.01 -25.20 -26.80
N LEU A 10 15.83 -25.24 -25.73
CA LEU A 10 15.69 -26.20 -24.64
C LEU A 10 14.40 -25.96 -23.85
N ALA A 11 14.12 -24.71 -23.49
CA ALA A 11 12.88 -24.34 -22.79
C ALA A 11 11.64 -24.68 -23.63
N ARG A 12 11.69 -24.45 -24.95
CA ARG A 12 10.58 -24.74 -25.86
C ARG A 12 10.33 -26.24 -26.01
N ARG A 13 11.38 -27.06 -26.10
CA ARG A 13 11.27 -28.53 -26.13
C ARG A 13 10.80 -29.11 -24.80
N LEU A 14 11.29 -28.58 -23.69
CA LEU A 14 10.83 -28.97 -22.34
C LEU A 14 9.35 -28.60 -22.14
N SER A 15 8.94 -27.42 -22.60
CA SER A 15 7.54 -26.98 -22.50
C SER A 15 6.61 -27.76 -23.44
N ALA A 16 7.10 -28.22 -24.60
CA ALA A 16 6.34 -29.07 -25.53
C ALA A 16 6.27 -30.54 -25.12
N ALA A 17 7.28 -31.04 -24.39
CA ALA A 17 7.31 -32.37 -23.81
C ALA A 17 6.61 -32.45 -22.44
N MET A 18 6.27 -31.30 -21.85
CA MET A 18 5.52 -31.25 -20.59
C MET A 18 4.10 -31.81 -20.82
N PRO A 19 3.67 -32.84 -20.08
CA PRO A 19 2.30 -33.32 -20.12
C PRO A 19 1.34 -32.19 -19.73
N LYS A 20 0.14 -32.15 -20.32
CA LYS A 20 -0.89 -31.13 -19.98
C LYS A 20 -1.16 -31.04 -18.46
N GLY A 21 -0.98 -32.14 -17.72
CA GLY A 21 -1.09 -32.16 -16.26
C GLY A 21 -0.08 -31.26 -15.54
N MET A 22 1.11 -31.01 -16.09
CA MET A 22 2.12 -30.14 -15.49
C MET A 22 1.78 -28.66 -15.66
N GLN A 23 1.13 -28.28 -16.78
CA GLN A 23 0.62 -26.93 -16.99
C GLN A 23 -0.53 -26.62 -16.02
N VAL A 24 -1.46 -27.57 -15.83
CA VAL A 24 -2.55 -27.45 -14.84
C VAL A 24 -1.97 -27.33 -13.42
N LEU A 25 -0.96 -28.13 -13.08
CA LEU A 25 -0.27 -28.02 -11.78
C LEU A 25 0.39 -26.65 -11.58
N GLN A 26 1.00 -26.07 -12.62
CA GLN A 26 1.57 -24.73 -12.55
C GLN A 26 0.50 -23.67 -12.29
N GLU A 27 -0.62 -23.74 -13.00
CA GLU A 27 -1.74 -22.81 -12.81
C GLU A 27 -2.38 -22.93 -11.42
N ASP A 28 -2.55 -24.16 -10.92
CA ASP A 28 -3.13 -24.42 -9.59
C ASP A 28 -2.21 -23.94 -8.46
N LEU A 29 -0.89 -24.12 -8.61
CA LEU A 29 0.10 -23.57 -7.69
C LEU A 29 0.06 -22.03 -7.70
N GLN A 30 0.03 -21.41 -8.88
CA GLN A 30 -0.04 -19.96 -9.01
C GLN A 30 -1.32 -19.41 -8.37
N ARG A 31 -2.47 -20.07 -8.57
CA ARG A 31 -3.74 -19.70 -7.92
C ARG A 31 -3.68 -19.84 -6.41
N SER A 32 -3.15 -20.95 -5.90
CA SER A 32 -3.03 -21.18 -4.45
C SER A 32 -2.08 -20.17 -3.79
N MET A 33 -0.96 -19.85 -4.43
CA MET A 33 -0.04 -18.82 -3.94
C MET A 33 -0.69 -17.44 -3.92
N ARG A 34 -1.39 -17.06 -4.99
CA ARG A 34 -2.14 -15.79 -5.03
C ARG A 34 -3.19 -15.73 -3.93
N ALA A 35 -4.02 -16.77 -3.77
CA ALA A 35 -5.03 -16.82 -2.74
C ALA A 35 -4.44 -16.74 -1.33
N THR A 36 -3.29 -17.40 -1.09
CA THR A 36 -2.59 -17.34 0.20
C THR A 36 -2.03 -15.95 0.49
N LEU A 37 -1.45 -15.29 -0.53
CA LEU A 37 -0.95 -13.92 -0.40
C LEU A 37 -2.10 -12.93 -0.16
N GLU A 38 -3.19 -13.03 -0.93
CA GLU A 38 -4.38 -12.20 -0.74
C GLU A 38 -4.99 -12.42 0.65
N ALA A 39 -5.10 -13.65 1.12
CA ALA A 39 -5.56 -13.95 2.48
C ALA A 39 -4.61 -13.44 3.56
N GLY A 40 -3.30 -13.47 3.31
CA GLY A 40 -2.28 -12.92 4.21
C GLY A 40 -2.34 -11.39 4.29
N LEU A 41 -2.47 -10.72 3.15
CA LEU A 41 -2.62 -9.27 3.06
C LEU A 41 -3.94 -8.79 3.68
N ASN A 42 -5.04 -9.52 3.48
CA ASN A 42 -6.33 -9.20 4.12
C ASN A 42 -6.33 -9.39 5.65
N ARG A 43 -5.40 -10.20 6.19
CA ARG A 43 -5.22 -10.36 7.65
C ARG A 43 -4.35 -9.28 8.26
N LEU A 44 -3.60 -8.55 7.46
CA LEU A 44 -2.96 -7.33 7.90
C LEU A 44 -4.05 -6.26 7.86
N ASP A 45 -4.17 -5.45 8.91
CA ASP A 45 -5.12 -4.32 8.97
C ASP A 45 -4.71 -3.21 7.98
N LEU A 46 -4.67 -3.55 6.70
CA LEU A 46 -4.25 -2.68 5.61
C LEU A 46 -5.40 -1.75 5.26
N VAL A 47 -5.13 -0.46 5.36
CA VAL A 47 -5.97 0.55 4.73
C VAL A 47 -5.53 0.71 3.28
N THR A 48 -6.49 0.99 2.41
CA THR A 48 -6.15 1.35 1.03
C THR A 48 -5.33 2.64 1.03
N ARG A 49 -4.54 2.84 -0.02
CA ARG A 49 -3.74 4.06 -0.17
C ARG A 49 -4.63 5.31 -0.15
N GLU A 50 -5.79 5.23 -0.77
CA GLU A 50 -6.76 6.33 -0.82
C GLU A 50 -7.31 6.67 0.57
N GLU A 51 -7.70 5.67 1.37
CA GLU A 51 -8.16 5.89 2.76
C GLU A 51 -7.05 6.53 3.62
N PHE A 52 -5.80 6.07 3.47
CA PHE A 52 -4.67 6.67 4.17
C PHE A 52 -4.50 8.15 3.80
N ASP A 53 -4.52 8.47 2.51
CA ASP A 53 -4.33 9.84 2.02
C ASP A 53 -5.48 10.76 2.51
N ILE A 54 -6.72 10.25 2.58
CA ILE A 54 -7.87 10.97 3.16
C ILE A 54 -7.64 11.28 4.63
N GLN A 55 -7.23 10.30 5.43
CA GLN A 55 -7.00 10.50 6.87
C GLN A 55 -5.84 11.46 7.13
N ALA A 56 -4.77 11.38 6.34
CA ALA A 56 -3.65 12.32 6.41
C ALA A 56 -4.12 13.76 6.12
N ALA A 57 -4.97 13.95 5.11
CA ALA A 57 -5.53 15.25 4.78
C ALA A 57 -6.44 15.80 5.90
N VAL A 58 -7.27 14.94 6.51
CA VAL A 58 -8.09 15.32 7.68
C VAL A 58 -7.20 15.77 8.83
N LEU A 59 -6.16 15.01 9.16
CA LEU A 59 -5.23 15.34 10.23
C LEU A 59 -4.51 16.67 9.99
N ALA A 60 -4.05 16.91 8.75
CA ALA A 60 -3.42 18.17 8.36
C ALA A 60 -4.34 19.37 8.58
N ARG A 61 -5.61 19.27 8.16
CA ARG A 61 -6.62 20.33 8.39
C ARG A 61 -6.88 20.56 9.88
N SER A 62 -6.97 19.50 10.67
CA SER A 62 -7.18 19.61 12.12
C SER A 62 -6.02 20.30 12.81
N ARG A 63 -4.77 20.01 12.42
CA ARG A 63 -3.57 20.71 12.94
C ARG A 63 -3.61 22.20 12.62
N ALA A 64 -3.87 22.55 11.36
CA ALA A 64 -3.98 23.96 10.97
C ALA A 64 -5.08 24.70 11.75
N LYS A 65 -6.21 24.03 12.00
CA LYS A 65 -7.29 24.60 12.82
C LYS A 65 -6.90 24.76 14.28
N LEU A 66 -6.16 23.81 14.86
CA LEU A 66 -5.64 23.91 16.22
C LEU A 66 -4.69 25.09 16.36
N GLU A 67 -3.71 25.23 15.46
CA GLU A 67 -2.76 26.35 15.47
C GLU A 67 -3.48 27.70 15.39
N ALA A 68 -4.49 27.82 14.53
CA ALA A 68 -5.30 29.04 14.42
C ALA A 68 -6.09 29.36 15.70
N LEU A 69 -6.62 28.33 16.38
CA LEU A 69 -7.34 28.51 17.65
C LEU A 69 -6.38 28.88 18.78
N GLU A 70 -5.20 28.26 18.84
CA GLU A 70 -4.15 28.59 19.81
C GLU A 70 -3.70 30.05 19.65
N ALA A 71 -3.48 30.51 18.42
CA ALA A 71 -3.16 31.91 18.14
C ALA A 71 -4.27 32.86 18.62
N ARG A 72 -5.53 32.54 18.29
CA ARG A 72 -6.69 33.34 18.71
C ARG A 72 -6.84 33.39 20.23
N ILE A 73 -6.58 32.29 20.93
CA ILE A 73 -6.61 32.25 22.40
C ILE A 73 -5.50 33.14 22.96
N ALA A 74 -4.28 33.05 22.43
CA ALA A 74 -3.17 33.88 22.88
C ALA A 74 -3.46 35.39 22.72
N GLU A 75 -4.03 35.79 21.59
CA GLU A 75 -4.46 37.18 21.34
C GLU A 75 -5.52 37.66 22.35
N LEU A 76 -6.51 36.80 22.63
CA LEU A 76 -7.56 37.10 23.61
C LEU A 76 -7.01 37.19 25.03
N GLU A 77 -6.11 36.29 25.41
CA GLU A 77 -5.45 36.30 26.72
C GLU A 77 -4.58 37.56 26.91
N GLN A 78 -3.86 37.99 25.87
CA GLN A 78 -3.11 39.25 25.89
C GLN A 78 -4.04 40.46 26.04
N SER A 79 -5.12 40.50 25.26
CA SER A 79 -6.10 41.60 25.30
C SER A 79 -6.79 41.68 26.67
N ALA A 80 -7.15 40.53 27.25
CA ALA A 80 -7.77 40.45 28.58
C ALA A 80 -6.83 40.87 29.72
N ARG A 81 -5.51 40.64 29.58
CA ARG A 81 -4.50 41.14 30.52
C ARG A 81 -4.28 42.64 30.37
N ALA A 82 -4.28 43.16 29.13
CA ALA A 82 -4.09 44.58 28.85
C ALA A 82 -5.25 45.46 29.36
N GLY A 83 -6.49 44.95 29.36
CA GLY A 83 -7.66 45.66 29.89
C GLY A 83 -7.84 45.65 31.41
N LYS A 84 -6.92 45.03 32.17
CA LYS A 84 -6.94 44.97 33.65
C LYS A 84 -5.95 45.94 34.33
N VAL A 85 -5.34 46.84 33.57
CA VAL A 85 -4.47 47.94 34.06
C VAL A 85 -5.21 49.26 33.83
#